data_AF-A0A1V5Z767-F1
#
_entry.id   AF-A0A1V5Z767-F1
#
_cell.length_a   1.000
_cell.length_b   1.000
_cell.length_c   1.000
_cell.angle_alpha   90.00
_cell.angle_beta   90.00
_cell.angle_gamma   90.00
#
_symmetry.space_group_name_H-M   'P 1'
#
loop_
_entity.id
_entity.type
_entity.pdbx_description
1 polymer ?
#
loop_
_entity_poly.entity_id
_entity_poly.type
_entity_poly.pdbx_seq_one_letter_code
_entity_poly.pdbx_strand_id
1 'polypeptide(L)'
;MPSPYTVQQLSKIASDFVVKKRGNWNHEEWEQFCAEVSKFGITLDTEMQARLGLLLETLKVFYVSIPKRVKTVSAKRKTGAKRKPKAKTKAAAAPEKQAGDLS
;
A
#
# COMPACT_ATOMS: atom_id res chain seq x y z
N MET A 1 0.21 4.33 24.52
CA MET A 1 1.12 5.27 25.21
C MET A 1 1.11 6.58 24.45
N PRO A 2 0.83 7.73 25.08
CA PRO A 2 1.07 9.02 24.46
C PRO A 2 2.54 9.10 24.03
N SER A 3 2.83 9.57 22.82
CA SER A 3 4.21 9.80 22.42
C SER A 3 4.83 10.84 23.35
N PRO A 4 6.04 10.61 23.88
CA PRO A 4 6.75 11.61 24.66
C PRO A 4 7.26 12.78 23.80
N TYR A 5 7.29 12.62 22.48
CA TYR A 5 7.81 13.64 21.55
C TYR A 5 6.70 14.32 20.76
N THR A 6 6.74 15.66 20.75
CA THR A 6 5.82 16.54 20.02
C THR A 6 5.85 16.30 18.52
N VAL A 7 7.00 15.96 17.94
CA VAL A 7 7.14 15.65 16.51
C VAL A 7 6.30 14.44 16.08
N GLN A 8 6.18 13.41 16.92
CA GLN A 8 5.35 12.24 16.60
C GLN A 8 3.86 12.58 16.72
N GLN A 9 3.48 13.44 17.69
CA GLN A 9 2.12 13.94 17.80
C GLN A 9 1.74 14.78 16.57
N LEU A 10 2.62 15.70 16.16
CA LEU A 10 2.46 16.51 14.95
C LEU A 10 2.29 15.64 13.70
N SER A 11 3.18 14.65 13.53
CA SER A 11 3.13 13.72 12.40
C SER A 11 1.82 12.93 12.37
N LYS A 12 1.30 12.55 13.53
CA LYS A 12 0.00 11.87 13.65
C LYS A 12 -1.15 12.79 13.23
N ILE A 13 -1.20 14.03 13.73
CA ILE A 13 -2.26 14.99 13.38
C ILE A 13 -2.22 15.31 11.89
N ALA A 14 -1.04 15.54 11.33
CA ALA A 14 -0.85 15.80 9.91
C ALA A 14 -1.32 14.62 9.03
N SER A 15 -0.94 13.39 9.38
CA SER A 15 -1.37 12.21 8.63
C SER A 15 -2.88 11.94 8.77
N ASP A 16 -3.44 12.09 9.98
CA ASP A 16 -4.88 11.98 10.22
C ASP A 16 -5.67 13.03 9.42
N PHE A 17 -5.18 14.28 9.37
CA PHE A 17 -5.78 15.36 8.59
C PHE A 17 -5.82 15.00 7.09
N VAL A 18 -4.71 14.57 6.51
CA VAL A 18 -4.64 14.17 5.09
C VAL A 18 -5.61 13.03 4.79
N VAL A 19 -5.70 12.01 5.66
CA VAL A 19 -6.63 10.89 5.48
C VAL A 19 -8.08 11.35 5.59
N LYS A 20 -8.41 12.18 6.60
CA LYS A 20 -9.76 12.72 6.84
C LYS A 20 -10.24 13.58 5.67
N LYS A 21 -9.35 14.41 5.14
CA LYS A 21 -9.59 15.28 3.98
C LYS A 21 -9.40 14.56 2.64
N ARG A 22 -9.04 13.28 2.67
CA ARG A 22 -8.78 12.43 1.48
C ARG A 22 -7.78 13.07 0.52
N GLY A 23 -6.77 13.76 1.07
CA GLY A 23 -5.73 14.44 0.29
C GLY A 23 -6.19 15.72 -0.41
N ASN A 24 -7.33 16.30 -0.06
CA ASN A 24 -7.80 17.55 -0.64
C ASN A 24 -8.39 18.48 0.42
N TRP A 25 -7.88 19.69 0.54
CA TRP A 25 -8.35 20.66 1.52
C TRP A 25 -8.36 22.07 0.94
N ASN A 26 -9.25 22.92 1.45
CA ASN A 26 -9.30 24.34 1.12
C ASN A 26 -8.53 25.19 2.15
N HIS A 27 -8.56 26.52 1.96
CA HIS A 27 -7.88 27.45 2.86
C HIS A 27 -8.44 27.43 4.29
N GLU A 28 -9.76 27.36 4.45
CA GLU A 28 -10.40 27.32 5.77
C GLU A 28 -10.00 26.05 6.56
N GLU A 29 -9.97 24.90 5.89
CA GLU A 29 -9.54 23.63 6.48
C GLU A 29 -8.06 23.63 6.85
N TRP A 30 -7.24 24.35 6.07
CA TRP A 30 -5.84 24.61 6.40
C TRP A 30 -5.70 25.48 7.66
N GLU A 31 -6.45 26.57 7.77
CA GLU A 31 -6.45 27.44 8.95
C GLU A 31 -6.90 26.68 10.21
N GLN A 32 -7.93 25.84 10.09
CA GLN A 32 -8.39 24.96 11.17
C GLN A 32 -7.30 23.97 11.61
N PHE A 33 -6.55 23.40 10.67
CA PHE A 33 -5.40 22.54 10.96
C PHE A 33 -4.31 23.31 11.72
N CYS A 34 -3.95 24.51 11.28
CA CYS A 34 -3.00 25.37 11.99
C CYS A 34 -3.47 25.68 13.42
N ALA A 35 -4.75 26.02 13.60
CA ALA A 35 -5.33 26.25 14.92
C ALA A 35 -5.29 25.00 15.81
N GLU A 36 -5.43 23.79 15.23
CA GLU A 36 -5.28 22.52 15.95
C GLU A 36 -3.83 22.28 16.37
N VAL A 37 -2.86 22.52 15.48
CA VAL A 37 -1.42 22.35 15.77
C VAL A 37 -0.94 23.33 16.85
N SER A 38 -1.42 24.57 16.85
CA SER A 38 -1.09 25.57 17.87
C SER A 38 -1.48 25.13 19.29
N LYS A 39 -2.50 24.27 19.45
CA LYS A 39 -2.91 23.74 20.77
C LYS A 39 -1.84 22.85 21.41
N PHE A 40 -0.85 22.38 20.65
CA PHE A 40 0.26 21.57 21.13
C PHE A 40 1.45 22.42 21.60
N GLY A 41 1.28 23.74 21.74
CA GLY A 41 2.33 24.67 22.18
C GLY A 41 3.37 24.96 21.10
N ILE A 42 3.05 24.68 19.83
CA ILE A 42 3.91 24.97 18.69
C ILE A 42 3.60 26.38 18.20
N THR A 43 4.60 27.27 18.22
CA THR A 43 4.47 28.61 17.65
C THR A 43 4.43 28.52 16.13
N LEU A 44 3.33 28.97 15.53
CA LEU A 44 3.13 28.97 14.08
C LEU A 44 3.44 30.35 13.50
N ASP A 45 4.73 30.62 13.29
CA ASP A 45 5.15 31.73 12.43
C ASP A 45 4.98 31.36 10.94
N THR A 46 5.21 32.34 10.07
CA THR A 46 5.07 32.17 8.62
C THR A 46 5.95 31.04 8.08
N GLU A 47 7.15 30.87 8.63
CA GLU A 47 8.07 29.83 8.20
C GLU A 47 7.58 28.44 8.63
N MET A 48 7.11 28.29 9.87
CA MET A 48 6.56 27.05 10.38
C MET A 48 5.28 26.67 9.64
N GLN A 49 4.42 27.64 9.31
CA GLN A 49 3.25 27.42 8.46
C GLN A 49 3.66 26.90 7.08
N ALA A 50 4.68 27.48 6.45
CA ALA A 50 5.19 26.97 5.17
C ALA A 50 5.72 25.53 5.27
N ARG A 51 6.44 25.22 6.36
CA ARG A 51 6.95 23.86 6.64
C ARG A 51 5.82 22.85 6.85
N LEU A 52 4.76 23.24 7.57
CA LEU A 52 3.57 22.41 7.75
C LEU A 52 2.82 22.19 6.44
N GLY A 53 2.69 23.21 5.60
CA GLY A 53 2.11 23.08 4.26
C GLY A 53 2.88 22.07 3.41
N LEU A 54 4.21 22.16 3.41
CA LEU A 54 5.07 21.20 2.71
C LEU A 54 4.91 19.77 3.25
N LEU A 55 4.80 19.61 4.57
CA LEU A 55 4.54 18.31 5.20
C LEU A 55 3.21 17.72 4.71
N LEU A 56 2.13 18.50 4.69
CA LEU A 56 0.82 18.04 4.25
C LEU A 56 0.82 17.66 2.76
N GLU A 57 1.42 18.46 1.89
CA GLU A 57 1.54 18.14 0.46
C GLU A 57 2.37 16.86 0.25
N THR A 58 3.44 16.68 1.01
CA THR A 58 4.25 15.45 0.97
C THR A 58 3.43 14.23 1.41
N LEU A 59 2.67 14.34 2.51
CA LEU A 59 1.79 13.29 3.00
C LEU A 59 0.63 12.98 2.03
N LYS A 60 0.11 14.00 1.34
CA LYS A 60 -0.89 13.84 0.29
C LYS A 60 -0.36 13.03 -0.89
N VAL A 61 0.89 13.28 -1.32
CA VAL A 61 1.54 12.44 -2.33
C VAL A 61 1.54 10.98 -1.88
N PHE A 62 1.98 10.70 -0.66
CA PHE A 62 1.95 9.32 -0.13
C PHE A 62 0.54 8.73 -0.05
N TYR A 63 -0.46 9.52 0.38
CA TYR A 63 -1.84 9.08 0.47
C TYR A 63 -2.43 8.66 -0.90
N VAL A 64 -2.05 9.36 -1.98
CA VAL A 64 -2.53 9.07 -3.34
C VAL A 64 -1.71 7.98 -4.03
N SER A 65 -0.40 7.97 -3.82
CA SER A 65 0.52 7.07 -4.52
C SER A 65 0.65 5.68 -3.88
N ILE A 66 0.40 5.55 -2.58
CA ILE A 66 0.57 4.27 -1.86
C ILE A 66 -0.77 3.52 -1.78
N PRO A 67 -0.79 2.19 -1.98
CA PRO A 67 -1.99 1.39 -1.76
C PRO A 67 -2.55 1.58 -0.34
N LYS A 68 -3.84 1.93 -0.23
CA LYS A 68 -4.55 2.22 1.03
C LYS A 68 -4.53 1.10 2.06
N ARG A 69 -4.22 -0.13 1.63
CA ARG A 69 -3.99 -1.27 2.51
C ARG A 69 -2.72 -1.93 2.05
N VAL A 70 -1.78 -2.12 2.99
CA VAL A 70 -0.74 -3.13 2.83
C VAL A 70 -1.50 -4.44 2.61
N LYS A 71 -1.42 -4.99 1.39
CA LYS A 71 -1.75 -6.39 1.19
C LYS A 71 -0.76 -7.10 2.08
N THR A 72 -1.19 -7.53 3.27
CA THR A 72 -0.45 -8.52 4.04
C THR A 72 -0.08 -9.58 3.01
N VAL A 73 1.21 -9.83 2.86
CA VAL A 73 1.65 -10.98 2.07
C VAL A 73 1.07 -12.15 2.85
N SER A 74 -0.14 -12.56 2.47
CA SER A 74 -0.74 -13.79 2.94
C SER A 74 0.32 -14.81 2.65
N ALA A 75 0.92 -15.34 3.71
CA ALA A 75 1.83 -16.44 3.61
C ALA A 75 1.04 -17.60 3.01
N LYS A 76 0.93 -17.66 1.68
CA LYS A 76 0.54 -18.86 0.95
C LYS A 76 1.76 -19.78 1.01
N ARG A 77 2.04 -20.23 2.23
CA ARG A 77 2.99 -21.28 2.53
C ARG A 77 2.32 -22.59 2.09
N LYS A 78 2.83 -23.13 0.98
CA LYS A 78 2.85 -24.53 0.56
C LYS A 78 1.63 -25.42 0.93
N THR A 79 0.84 -25.75 -0.08
CA THR A 79 0.42 -27.14 -0.33
C THR A 79 1.07 -27.51 -1.66
N GLY A 80 2.15 -28.27 -1.67
CA GLY A 80 2.09 -29.71 -1.43
C GLY A 80 2.26 -30.37 -2.80
N ALA A 81 3.44 -30.93 -3.02
CA ALA A 81 3.81 -31.63 -4.24
C ALA A 81 2.87 -32.82 -4.50
N LYS A 82 2.38 -32.95 -5.74
CA LYS A 82 2.26 -34.25 -6.41
C LYS A 82 2.84 -34.11 -7.82
N ARG A 83 4.18 -34.09 -7.89
CA ARG A 83 4.89 -34.51 -9.10
C ARG A 83 4.60 -36.00 -9.26
N LYS A 84 3.76 -36.38 -10.23
CA LYS A 84 3.61 -37.76 -10.68
C LYS A 84 4.98 -38.26 -11.16
N PRO A 85 5.56 -39.33 -10.60
CA PRO A 85 6.70 -39.99 -11.25
C PRO A 85 6.18 -40.69 -12.51
N LYS A 86 6.77 -40.27 -13.63
CA LYS A 86 6.58 -40.84 -14.96
C LYS A 86 7.32 -42.18 -14.99
N ALA A 87 6.63 -43.29 -14.69
CA ALA A 87 7.18 -44.62 -14.93
C ALA A 87 7.10 -44.91 -16.44
N LYS A 88 8.23 -44.67 -17.12
CA LYS A 88 8.53 -45.30 -18.41
C LYS A 88 8.82 -46.77 -18.15
N THR A 89 7.92 -47.66 -18.55
CA THR A 89 8.29 -49.04 -18.89
C THR A 89 8.31 -49.13 -20.41
N LYS A 90 9.45 -49.59 -20.92
CA LYS A 90 9.86 -49.68 -22.32
C LYS A 90 9.58 -51.09 -22.83
N ALA A 91 9.40 -51.19 -24.17
CA ALA A 91 9.48 -52.38 -25.04
C ALA A 91 8.17 -53.18 -25.21
N ALA A 92 7.75 -53.65 -26.40
CA ALA A 92 8.36 -53.76 -27.73
C ALA A 92 7.29 -54.01 -28.83
N ALA A 93 7.61 -53.65 -30.10
CA ALA A 93 7.24 -54.26 -31.40
C ALA A 93 5.73 -54.46 -31.75
N ALA A 94 5.20 -54.25 -32.97
CA ALA A 94 5.68 -54.06 -34.34
C ALA A 94 4.56 -53.37 -35.19
N PRO A 95 4.81 -52.92 -36.43
CA PRO A 95 3.88 -52.12 -37.23
C PRO A 95 3.06 -52.96 -38.23
N GLU A 96 1.83 -52.58 -38.54
CA GLU A 96 1.15 -53.02 -39.77
C GLU A 96 0.21 -51.95 -40.33
N LYS A 97 0.27 -51.77 -41.65
CA LYS A 97 -0.44 -50.78 -42.47
C LYS A 97 -1.84 -51.29 -42.87
N GLN A 98 -2.82 -50.39 -43.01
CA GLN A 98 -3.87 -50.34 -44.06
C GLN A 98 -4.81 -49.16 -43.70
N ALA A 99 -4.94 -48.09 -44.50
CA ALA A 99 -5.58 -47.94 -45.81
C ALA A 99 -7.12 -48.07 -45.75
N GLY A 100 -7.81 -47.01 -46.18
CA GLY A 100 -9.26 -46.94 -46.40
C GLY A 100 -9.98 -46.08 -45.35
N ASP A 101 -10.95 -45.22 -45.66
CA ASP A 101 -11.58 -44.88 -46.92
C ASP A 101 -12.41 -43.61 -46.66
N LEU A 102 -12.55 -42.76 -47.70
CA LEU A 102 -13.47 -41.62 -47.67
C LEU A 102 -14.90 -42.13 -47.78
N SER A 103 -15.83 -41.54 -47.01
CA SER A 103 -17.14 -41.08 -47.49
C SER A 103 -17.83 -40.23 -46.43
#